data_AF-A0A7S4I8I2-F1
#
_entry.id   AF-A0A7S4I8I2-F1
#
_cell.length_a   1.000
_cell.length_b   1.000
_cell.length_c   1.000
_cell.angle_alpha   90.00
_cell.angle_beta   90.00
_cell.angle_gamma   90.00
#
_symmetry.space_group_name_H-M   'P 1'
#
loop_
_entity.id
_entity.type
_entity.pdbx_description
1 polymer ?
#
loop_
_entity_poly.entity_id
_entity_poly.type
_entity_poly.pdbx_seq_one_letter_code
_entity_poly.pdbx_strand_id
1 'polypeptide(L)'
;ILSVSEEITLSLENMINVPPHAQMIGAELICLAEYFGIYTQYAANYTQSTEFLQTARKTNKKFEKFLALQKGNDDMGLQEYLEAPCARILKYPFLIKSVIKCTPKVHSDWSTI
;
A
#
# COMPACT_ATOMS: atom_id res chain seq x y z
N ILE A 1 -0.55 0.62 9.41
CA ILE A 1 -0.49 0.34 7.95
C ILE A 1 -1.23 -0.96 7.65
N LEU A 2 -0.84 -2.11 8.23
CA LEU A 2 -1.50 -3.40 7.96
C LEU A 2 -3.02 -3.38 8.25
N SER A 3 -3.43 -2.95 9.44
CA SER A 3 -4.85 -2.89 9.86
C SER A 3 -5.73 -2.10 8.88
N VAL A 4 -5.24 -0.95 8.43
CA VAL A 4 -5.93 -0.11 7.44
C VAL A 4 -6.01 -0.82 6.08
N SER A 5 -4.92 -1.44 5.64
CA SER A 5 -4.92 -2.19 4.37
C SER A 5 -5.90 -3.36 4.41
N GLU A 6 -6.01 -4.06 5.54
CA GLU A 6 -6.96 -5.16 5.74
C GLU A 6 -8.41 -4.66 5.70
N GLU A 7 -8.73 -3.60 6.43
CA GLU A 7 -10.07 -3.00 6.46
C GLU A 7 -10.54 -2.59 5.04
N ILE A 8 -9.66 -1.94 4.29
CA ILE A 8 -9.97 -1.48 2.93
C ILE A 8 -10.09 -2.66 1.97
N THR A 9 -9.25 -3.68 2.11
CA THR A 9 -9.34 -4.89 1.29
C THR A 9 -10.66 -5.60 1.51
N LEU A 10 -11.07 -5.77 2.78
CA LEU A 10 -12.36 -6.37 3.13
C LEU A 10 -13.53 -5.57 2.55
N SER A 11 -13.48 -4.23 2.64
CA SER A 11 -14.53 -3.38 2.06
C SER A 11 -14.63 -3.53 0.54
N LEU A 12 -13.48 -3.51 -0.16
CA LEU A 12 -13.43 -3.68 -1.61
C LEU A 12 -13.85 -5.08 -2.06
N GLU A 13 -13.45 -6.13 -1.33
CA GLU A 13 -13.87 -7.52 -1.59
C GLU A 13 -15.39 -7.68 -1.48
N ASN A 14 -16.01 -7.04 -0.48
CA ASN A 14 -17.46 -7.03 -0.35
C ASN A 14 -18.12 -6.36 -1.56
N MET A 15 -17.57 -5.25 -2.07
CA MET A 15 -18.10 -4.55 -3.25
C MET A 15 -17.94 -5.35 -4.55
N ILE A 16 -16.88 -6.15 -4.70
CA ILE A 16 -16.69 -7.01 -5.87
C ILE A 16 -17.83 -8.03 -6.01
N ASN A 17 -18.40 -8.49 -4.89
CA ASN A 17 -19.51 -9.45 -4.88
C ASN A 17 -20.88 -8.83 -5.23
N VAL A 18 -20.98 -7.50 -5.28
CA VAL A 18 -22.19 -6.76 -5.68
C VAL A 18 -22.29 -6.71 -7.21
N PRO A 19 -23.50 -6.74 -7.82
CA PRO A 19 -23.64 -6.61 -9.27
C PRO A 19 -23.00 -5.32 -9.82
N PRO A 20 -22.35 -5.34 -11.01
CA PRO A 20 -21.55 -4.22 -11.52
C PRO A 20 -22.25 -2.86 -11.57
N HIS A 21 -23.57 -2.83 -11.77
CA HIS A 21 -24.36 -1.59 -11.85
C HIS A 21 -24.69 -0.99 -10.48
N ALA A 22 -24.51 -1.75 -9.40
CA ALA A 22 -24.74 -1.34 -8.01
C ALA A 22 -23.42 -1.22 -7.23
N GLN A 23 -22.28 -1.46 -7.88
CA GLN A 23 -20.96 -1.27 -7.28
C GLN A 23 -20.69 0.23 -7.12
N MET A 24 -20.41 0.64 -5.89
CA MET A 24 -19.97 1.98 -5.56
C MET A 24 -18.73 1.84 -4.70
N ILE A 25 -17.62 2.40 -5.15
CA ILE A 25 -16.33 2.33 -4.45
C ILE A 25 -15.78 3.72 -4.08
N GLY A 26 -16.49 4.79 -4.46
CA GLY A 26 -16.04 6.15 -4.22
C GLY A 26 -15.91 6.50 -2.74
N ALA A 27 -16.84 6.05 -1.90
CA ALA A 27 -16.80 6.29 -0.45
C ALA A 27 -15.60 5.59 0.21
N GLU A 28 -15.30 4.37 -0.22
CA GLU A 28 -14.17 3.56 0.23
C GLU A 28 -12.84 4.19 -0.16
N LEU A 29 -12.75 4.78 -1.36
CA LEU A 29 -11.56 5.50 -1.81
C LEU A 29 -11.33 6.82 -1.06
N ILE A 30 -12.40 7.53 -0.67
CA ILE A 30 -12.29 8.70 0.21
C ILE A 30 -11.76 8.29 1.58
N CYS A 31 -12.34 7.24 2.17
CA CYS A 31 -11.90 6.69 3.45
C CYS A 31 -10.42 6.30 3.40
N LEU A 32 -9.97 5.64 2.32
CA LEU A 32 -8.55 5.34 2.07
C LEU A 32 -7.66 6.59 2.11
N ALA A 33 -8.11 7.71 1.54
CA ALA A 33 -7.34 8.95 1.49
C ALA A 33 -7.09 9.55 2.89
N GLU A 34 -8.05 9.41 3.81
CA GLU A 34 -7.90 9.87 5.20
C GLU A 34 -6.75 9.16 5.92
N TYR A 35 -6.48 7.90 5.57
CA TYR A 35 -5.41 7.11 6.17
C TYR A 35 -4.02 7.36 5.57
N PHE A 36 -3.90 8.18 4.52
CA PHE A 36 -2.61 8.49 3.91
C PHE A 36 -1.63 9.19 4.86
N GLY A 37 -2.13 9.84 5.92
CA GLY A 37 -1.28 10.43 6.97
C GLY A 37 -0.33 9.44 7.64
N ILE A 38 -0.72 8.17 7.78
CA ILE A 38 0.13 7.12 8.37
C ILE A 38 1.33 6.82 7.45
N TYR A 39 1.13 6.90 6.14
CA TYR A 39 2.21 6.72 5.16
C TYR A 39 3.19 7.89 5.17
N THR A 40 2.75 9.11 5.50
CA THR A 40 3.65 10.26 5.66
C THR A 40 4.67 10.02 6.77
N GLN A 41 4.23 9.53 7.92
CA GLN A 41 5.13 9.22 9.04
C GLN A 41 6.11 8.09 8.69
N TYR A 42 5.62 7.05 8.00
CA TYR A 42 6.45 5.94 7.55
C TYR A 42 7.51 6.40 6.53
N ALA A 43 7.09 7.13 5.49
CA ALA A 43 7.97 7.62 4.43
C ALA A 43 9.01 8.61 4.97
N ALA A 44 8.65 9.45 5.94
CA ALA A 44 9.58 10.38 6.58
C ALA A 44 10.75 9.66 7.27
N ASN A 45 10.52 8.47 7.83
CA ASN A 45 11.54 7.68 8.50
C ASN A 45 12.20 6.62 7.60
N TYR A 46 11.74 6.45 6.36
CA TYR A 46 12.19 5.39 5.47
C TYR A 46 13.69 5.50 5.14
N THR A 47 14.17 6.70 4.81
CA THR A 47 15.58 6.95 4.48
C THR A 47 16.49 6.58 5.65
N GLN A 48 16.20 7.11 6.85
CA GLN A 48 16.97 6.83 8.05
C GLN A 48 16.96 5.34 8.41
N SER A 49 15.80 4.68 8.28
CA SER A 49 15.67 3.24 8.55
C SER A 49 16.50 2.40 7.57
N THR A 50 16.56 2.82 6.30
CA THR A 50 17.32 2.12 5.26
C THR A 50 18.83 2.28 5.46
N GLU A 51 19.30 3.48 5.80
CA GLU A 51 20.70 3.72 6.14
C GLU A 51 21.14 2.93 7.37
N PHE A 52 20.27 2.90 8.40
CA PHE A 52 20.49 2.09 9.60
C PHE A 52 20.57 0.61 9.25
N LEU A 53 19.64 0.11 8.44
CA LEU A 53 19.63 -1.28 7.98
C LEU A 53 20.95 -1.63 7.27
N GLN A 54 21.39 -0.81 6.33
CA GLN A 54 22.65 -1.03 5.61
C GLN A 54 23.87 -1.05 6.55
N THR A 55 23.90 -0.15 7.52
CA THR A 55 24.95 -0.11 8.55
C THR A 55 24.92 -1.37 9.42
N ALA A 56 23.74 -1.76 9.92
CA ALA A 56 23.57 -2.93 10.77
C ALA A 56 23.96 -4.24 10.05
N ARG A 57 23.67 -4.36 8.75
CA ARG A 57 24.11 -5.48 7.92
C ARG A 57 25.63 -5.59 7.84
N LYS A 58 26.33 -4.46 7.75
CA LYS A 58 27.81 -4.42 7.68
C LYS A 58 28.47 -4.67 9.03
N THR A 59 27.91 -4.14 10.12
CA THR A 59 28.53 -4.16 11.44
C THR A 59 28.16 -5.38 12.27
N ASN A 60 27.00 -6.00 12.03
CA ASN A 60 26.51 -7.13 12.80
C ASN A 60 26.34 -8.39 11.93
N LYS A 61 27.36 -9.25 11.94
CA LYS A 61 27.35 -10.52 11.19
C LYS A 61 26.23 -11.48 11.61
N LYS A 62 25.76 -11.45 12.86
CA LYS A 62 24.63 -12.29 13.30
C LYS A 62 23.33 -11.80 12.67
N PHE A 63 23.16 -10.49 12.58
CA PHE A 63 22.00 -9.88 11.93
C PHE A 63 21.98 -10.16 10.42
N GLU A 64 23.11 -10.04 9.72
CA GLU A 64 23.17 -10.39 8.30
C GLU A 64 22.83 -11.87 8.05
N LYS A 65 23.36 -12.77 8.88
CA LYS A 65 23.00 -14.20 8.81
C LYS A 65 21.51 -14.42 9.05
N PHE A 66 20.93 -13.71 10.02
CA PHE A 66 19.48 -13.77 10.26
C PHE A 66 18.69 -13.33 9.04
N LEU A 67 19.04 -12.21 8.40
CA LEU A 67 18.37 -11.75 7.18
C LEU A 67 18.51 -12.75 6.03
N ALA A 68 19.70 -13.33 5.84
CA ALA A 68 19.92 -14.35 4.81
C ALA A 68 19.07 -15.61 5.05
N LEU A 69 18.89 -16.02 6.32
CA LEU A 69 18.01 -17.14 6.68
C LEU A 69 16.54 -16.81 6.43
N GLN A 70 16.10 -15.59 6.77
CA GLN A 70 14.72 -15.15 6.52
C GLN A 70 14.40 -15.02 5.03
N LYS A 71 15.40 -14.64 4.21
CA LYS A 71 15.22 -14.59 2.76
C LYS A 71 14.87 -15.96 2.18
N GLY A 72 15.48 -17.04 2.67
CA GLY A 72 15.13 -18.41 2.23
C GLY A 72 15.13 -18.54 0.70
N ASN A 73 13.96 -18.89 0.13
CA ASN A 73 13.69 -18.94 -1.32
C ASN A 73 12.91 -17.71 -1.84
N ASP A 74 12.66 -16.72 -1.00
CA ASP A 74 11.96 -15.50 -1.39
C ASP A 74 12.87 -14.60 -2.23
N ASP A 75 12.32 -14.06 -3.30
CA ASP A 75 13.07 -13.19 -4.21
C ASP A 75 13.33 -11.82 -3.56
N MET A 76 12.44 -11.38 -2.66
CA MET A 76 12.51 -10.09 -1.99
C MET A 76 13.27 -10.15 -0.65
N GLY A 77 14.13 -9.18 -0.42
CA GLY A 77 14.77 -8.96 0.88
C GLY A 77 13.97 -8.00 1.77
N LEU A 78 14.42 -7.83 3.01
CA LEU A 78 13.79 -6.92 3.96
C LEU A 78 13.69 -5.48 3.43
N GLN A 79 14.68 -5.02 2.66
CA GLN A 79 14.69 -3.66 2.13
C GLN A 79 13.54 -3.44 1.13
N GLU A 80 13.29 -4.40 0.26
CA GLU A 80 12.20 -4.39 -0.72
C GLU A 80 10.83 -4.37 -0.01
N TYR A 81 10.69 -5.13 1.08
CA TYR A 81 9.49 -5.09 1.91
C TYR A 81 9.29 -3.74 2.61
N LEU A 82 10.37 -3.09 3.04
CA LEU A 82 10.29 -1.75 3.62
C LEU A 82 9.91 -0.70 2.58
N GLU A 83 10.26 -0.90 1.31
CA GLU A 83 9.91 0.00 0.21
C GLU A 83 8.44 -0.13 -0.21
N ALA A 84 7.86 -1.32 -0.09
CA ALA A 84 6.53 -1.64 -0.60
C ALA A 84 5.42 -0.65 -0.17
N PRO A 85 5.34 -0.17 1.09
CA PRO A 85 4.35 0.84 1.48
C PRO A 85 4.53 2.18 0.74
N CYS A 86 5.79 2.62 0.56
CA CYS A 86 6.12 3.84 -0.20
C CYS A 86 5.78 3.68 -1.69
N ALA A 87 6.08 2.53 -2.27
CA ALA A 87 5.71 2.23 -3.65
C ALA A 87 4.17 2.13 -3.82
N ARG A 88 3.46 1.62 -2.82
CA ARG A 88 1.99 1.46 -2.85
C ARG A 88 1.27 2.81 -2.84
N ILE A 89 1.68 3.74 -1.97
CA ILE A 89 1.05 5.07 -1.90
C ILE A 89 1.15 5.82 -3.23
N LEU A 90 2.28 5.67 -3.95
CA LEU A 90 2.49 6.28 -5.26
C LEU A 90 1.61 5.66 -6.37
N LYS A 91 1.11 4.44 -6.20
CA LYS A 91 0.25 3.76 -7.19
C LYS A 91 -1.20 4.22 -7.13
N TYR A 92 -1.71 4.61 -5.96
CA TYR A 92 -3.13 4.96 -5.80
C TYR A 92 -3.63 6.05 -6.75
N PRO A 93 -2.90 7.16 -6.99
CA PRO A 93 -3.34 8.16 -7.97
C PRO A 93 -3.53 7.61 -9.38
N PHE A 94 -2.70 6.66 -9.82
CA PHE A 94 -2.82 6.05 -11.15
C PHE A 94 -3.99 5.07 -11.21
N LEU A 95 -4.18 4.28 -10.16
CA LEU A 95 -5.31 3.34 -10.04
C LEU A 95 -6.64 4.11 -10.03
N ILE A 96 -6.76 5.14 -9.19
CA ILE A 96 -7.95 5.99 -9.10
C ILE A 96 -8.26 6.65 -10.45
N LYS A 97 -7.25 7.22 -11.13
CA LYS A 97 -7.44 7.78 -12.49
C LYS A 97 -7.92 6.74 -13.50
N SER A 98 -7.49 5.49 -13.36
CA SER A 98 -7.90 4.41 -14.26
C SER A 98 -9.34 3.99 -13.99
N VAL A 99 -9.76 3.96 -12.72
CA VAL A 99 -11.15 3.76 -12.31
C VAL A 99 -12.04 4.85 -12.89
N ILE A 100 -11.72 6.13 -12.65
CA ILE A 100 -12.51 7.26 -13.15
C ILE A 100 -12.71 7.15 -14.67
N LYS A 101 -11.66 6.85 -15.44
CA LYS A 101 -11.76 6.68 -16.91
C LYS A 101 -12.78 5.64 -17.36
N CYS A 102 -13.02 4.62 -16.53
CA CYS A 102 -14.00 3.57 -16.80
C CYS A 102 -15.37 3.84 -16.16
N THR A 103 -15.49 4.85 -15.30
CA THR A 103 -16.74 5.24 -14.64
C THR A 103 -17.59 6.13 -15.56
N PRO A 104 -18.84 5.77 -15.87
CA PRO A 104 -19.73 6.64 -16.64
C PRO A 104 -20.01 7.96 -15.92
N LYS A 105 -20.11 9.09 -16.65
CA LYS A 105 -20.41 10.42 -16.05
C LYS A 105 -21.74 10.50 -15.30
N VAL A 106 -22.65 9.57 -15.61
CA VAL A 106 -23.98 9.47 -14.99
C VAL A 106 -23.94 8.68 -13.67
N HIS A 107 -22.82 8.00 -13.40
CA HIS A 107 -22.62 7.22 -12.18
C HIS A 107 -22.27 8.15 -11.02
N SER A 108 -22.80 7.88 -9.82
CA SER A 108 -22.55 8.66 -8.61
C SER A 108 -21.06 8.84 -8.30
N ASP A 109 -20.27 7.77 -8.49
CA ASP A 109 -18.84 7.78 -8.21
C ASP A 109 -18.04 8.75 -9.10
N TRP A 110 -18.56 9.17 -10.26
CA TRP A 110 -17.86 10.12 -11.14
C TRP A 110 -17.64 11.48 -10.48
N SER A 111 -18.57 11.92 -9.62
CA SER A 111 -18.46 13.18 -8.87
C SER A 111 -17.85 13.03 -7.48
N THR A 112 -17.79 11.81 -6.98
CA THR A 112 -17.32 11.49 -5.62
C THR A 112 -15.82 11.24 -5.56
N ILE A 113 -15.23 10.69 -6.63
CA ILE A 113 -13.80 10.35 -6.77
C ILE A 113 -13.05 11.46 -7.50
#